data_AF-A0AAX3T4B5-F1
#
_entry.id   AF-A0AAX3T4B5-F1
#
_cell.length_a   1.000
_cell.length_b   1.000
_cell.length_c   1.000
_cell.angle_alpha   90.00
_cell.angle_beta   90.00
_cell.angle_gamma   90.00
#
_symmetry.space_group_name_H-M   'P 1'
#
loop_
_entity.id
_entity.type
_entity.pdbx_description
1 polymer ?
#
loop_
_entity_poly.entity_id
_entity_poly.type
_entity_poly.pdbx_seq_one_letter_code
_entity_poly.pdbx_strand_id
1 'polypeptide(L)'
;MSRFLDHHHEPAALVGPDGEEVPLPLEVYRTLTQIVDAMRAHRAVVVAPVDQKLSTQESADYLGISRPTLIKLLESGRIPFETVEGSRHRRVKLGDLLEYQSQRAIERRGALQALVDDAEDSGLYDVPAEDYREAMRTSRREIAEERKR
;
A
#
# COMPACT_ATOMS: atom_id res chain seq x y z
N MET A 1 -1.67 -19.69 20.85
CA MET A 1 -0.26 -19.25 20.70
C MET A 1 0.75 -20.39 20.62
N SER A 2 0.40 -21.67 20.82
CA SER A 2 1.37 -22.77 20.96
C SER A 2 1.01 -23.97 20.06
N ARG A 3 1.30 -23.90 18.77
CA ARG A 3 1.29 -25.10 17.90
C ARG A 3 2.20 -24.97 16.69
N PHE A 4 2.59 -23.74 16.35
CA PHE A 4 3.51 -23.46 15.24
C PHE A 4 4.99 -23.75 15.61
N LEU A 5 5.35 -23.68 16.89
CA LEU A 5 6.72 -23.88 17.37
C LEU A 5 7.01 -25.33 17.81
N ASP A 6 5.99 -26.17 17.97
CA ASP A 6 6.13 -27.43 18.72
C ASP A 6 6.75 -28.59 17.91
N HIS A 7 6.94 -28.45 16.59
CA HIS A 7 7.32 -29.58 15.71
C HIS A 7 8.42 -29.31 14.66
N HIS A 8 9.26 -28.30 14.84
CA HIS A 8 10.29 -27.96 13.83
C HIS A 8 11.71 -27.95 14.42
N HIS A 9 12.50 -29.00 14.15
CA HIS A 9 13.96 -28.98 14.27
C HIS A 9 14.54 -28.26 13.04
N GLU A 10 14.38 -26.93 13.00
CA GLU A 10 14.91 -26.11 11.92
C GLU A 10 16.29 -25.52 12.29
N PRO A 11 17.16 -25.20 11.32
CA PRO A 11 18.56 -24.81 11.57
C PRO A 11 18.73 -23.43 12.21
N ALA A 12 17.63 -22.71 12.47
CA ALA A 12 17.64 -21.37 13.04
C ALA A 12 16.89 -21.38 14.38
N ALA A 13 17.45 -20.68 15.36
CA ALA A 13 16.83 -20.46 16.67
C ALA A 13 17.05 -19.01 17.13
N LEU A 14 16.12 -18.49 17.93
CA LEU A 14 16.39 -17.34 18.79
C LEU A 14 17.08 -17.86 20.06
N VAL A 15 18.27 -17.33 20.35
CA VAL A 15 19.03 -17.67 21.55
C VAL A 15 18.85 -16.55 22.57
N GLY A 16 18.31 -16.91 23.74
CA GLY A 16 18.14 -16.02 24.89
C GLY A 16 19.46 -15.74 25.61
N PRO A 17 19.51 -14.69 26.46
CA PRO A 17 20.72 -14.35 27.24
C PRO A 17 21.11 -15.42 28.27
N ASP A 18 20.18 -16.30 28.62
CA ASP A 18 20.34 -17.48 29.50
C ASP A 18 20.70 -18.77 28.73
N GLY A 19 20.80 -18.69 27.39
CA GLY A 19 21.05 -19.83 26.53
C GLY A 19 19.80 -20.63 26.17
N GLU A 20 18.60 -20.17 26.53
CA GLU A 20 17.35 -20.78 26.05
C GLU A 20 17.23 -20.63 24.53
N GLU A 21 16.89 -21.72 23.83
CA GLU A 21 16.72 -21.72 22.38
C GLU A 21 15.25 -21.88 22.00
N VAL A 22 14.74 -20.95 21.20
CA VAL A 22 13.42 -21.05 20.57
C VAL A 22 13.62 -21.38 19.08
N PRO A 23 13.27 -22.61 18.62
CA PRO A 23 13.36 -22.97 17.22
C PRO A 23 12.52 -22.05 16.34
N LEU A 24 13.03 -21.69 15.17
CA LEU A 24 12.36 -20.79 14.24
C LEU A 24 12.11 -21.47 12.89
N PRO A 25 10.87 -21.40 12.39
CA PRO A 25 10.61 -21.65 11.00
C PRO A 25 11.35 -20.67 10.09
N LEU A 26 11.81 -21.13 8.93
CA LEU A 26 12.65 -20.37 8.00
C LEU A 26 12.01 -19.05 7.57
N GLU A 27 10.68 -19.03 7.46
CA GLU A 27 9.89 -17.85 7.14
C GLU A 27 9.98 -16.79 8.24
N VAL A 28 9.91 -17.20 9.51
CA VAL A 28 10.08 -16.32 10.67
C VAL A 28 11.52 -15.82 10.75
N TYR A 29 12.50 -16.70 10.55
CA TYR A 29 13.91 -16.31 10.50
C TYR A 29 14.17 -15.21 9.44
N ARG A 30 13.67 -15.40 8.21
CA ARG A 30 13.79 -14.41 7.13
C ARG A 30 13.14 -13.08 7.49
N THR A 31 11.95 -13.12 8.08
CA THR A 31 11.22 -11.93 8.52
C THR A 31 11.99 -11.18 9.61
N LEU A 32 12.48 -11.88 10.63
CA LEU A 32 13.27 -11.30 11.70
C LEU A 32 14.59 -10.71 11.18
N THR A 33 15.23 -11.35 10.20
CA THR A 33 16.44 -10.81 9.55
C THR A 33 16.15 -9.46 8.89
N GLN A 34 15.05 -9.36 8.13
CA GLN A 34 14.65 -8.09 7.52
C GLN A 34 14.33 -7.00 8.56
N ILE A 35 13.70 -7.38 9.68
CA ILE A 35 13.43 -6.47 10.79
C ILE A 35 14.73 -5.96 11.39
N VAL A 36 15.68 -6.83 11.68
CA VAL A 36 17.00 -6.47 12.23
C VAL A 36 17.74 -5.54 11.27
N ASP A 37 17.73 -5.81 9.97
CA ASP A 37 18.36 -4.94 8.97
C ASP A 37 17.70 -3.57 8.86
N ALA A 38 16.36 -3.51 8.99
CA ALA A 38 15.64 -2.24 9.07
C ALA A 38 16.02 -1.45 10.33
N MET A 39 16.12 -2.09 11.48
CA MET A 39 16.55 -1.46 12.73
C MET A 39 18.00 -0.98 12.66
N ARG A 40 18.91 -1.76 12.08
CA ARG A 40 20.31 -1.35 11.82
C ARG A 40 20.37 -0.11 10.93
N ALA A 41 19.47 0.00 9.95
CA ALA A 41 19.32 1.18 9.11
C ALA A 41 18.54 2.33 9.80
N HIS A 42 18.27 2.24 11.11
CA HIS A 42 17.55 3.25 11.90
C HIS A 42 16.13 3.52 11.36
N ARG A 43 15.54 2.54 10.68
CA ARG A 43 14.16 2.61 10.18
C ARG A 43 13.21 2.06 11.25
N ALA A 44 12.10 2.76 11.44
CA ALA A 44 11.05 2.29 12.34
C ALA A 44 10.44 0.98 11.84
N VAL A 45 10.24 0.03 12.74
CA VAL A 45 9.58 -1.25 12.48
C VAL A 45 8.40 -1.38 13.44
N VAL A 46 7.24 -1.75 12.90
CA VAL A 46 6.03 -2.02 13.69
C VAL A 46 5.61 -3.46 13.45
N VAL A 47 5.50 -4.24 14.52
CA VAL A 47 4.94 -5.60 14.48
C VAL A 47 3.56 -5.54 15.13
N ALA A 48 2.54 -5.95 14.38
CA ALA A 48 1.14 -5.85 14.77
C ALA A 48 0.37 -7.10 14.33
N PRO A 49 -0.61 -7.58 15.13
CA PRO A 49 -1.54 -8.59 14.68
C PRO A 49 -2.34 -8.10 13.47
N VAL A 50 -2.58 -8.98 12.49
CA VAL A 50 -3.36 -8.64 11.29
C VAL A 50 -4.82 -8.31 11.60
N ASP A 51 -5.35 -8.87 12.68
CA ASP A 51 -6.70 -8.63 13.20
C ASP A 51 -6.78 -7.42 14.13
N GLN A 52 -5.67 -6.70 14.33
CA GLN A 52 -5.67 -5.44 15.08
C GLN A 52 -6.67 -4.47 14.45
N LYS A 53 -7.58 -3.95 15.29
CA LYS A 53 -8.60 -3.00 14.90
C LYS A 53 -8.12 -1.58 15.12
N LEU A 54 -8.04 -0.81 14.04
CA LEU A 54 -7.63 0.59 14.02
C LEU A 54 -8.85 1.51 14.01
N SER A 55 -8.72 2.68 14.64
CA SER A 55 -9.67 3.77 14.50
C SER A 55 -9.65 4.34 13.06
N THR A 56 -10.68 5.11 12.72
CA THR A 56 -10.71 5.82 11.43
C THR A 56 -9.57 6.82 11.26
N GLN A 57 -8.99 7.34 12.35
CA GLN A 57 -7.88 8.27 12.24
C GLN A 57 -6.60 7.50 11.90
N GLU A 58 -6.27 6.48 12.71
CA GLU A 58 -5.10 5.62 12.47
C GLU A 58 -5.15 4.97 11.08
N SER A 59 -6.33 4.53 10.64
CA SER A 59 -6.51 3.96 9.31
C SER A 59 -6.28 4.98 8.18
N ALA A 60 -6.67 6.24 8.39
CA ALA A 60 -6.47 7.29 7.40
C ALA A 60 -4.99 7.69 7.32
N ASP A 61 -4.34 7.80 8.48
CA ASP A 61 -2.91 8.06 8.60
C ASP A 61 -2.11 6.92 7.95
N TYR A 62 -2.52 5.66 8.15
CA TYR A 62 -1.91 4.48 7.53
C TYR A 62 -1.97 4.51 6.01
N LEU A 63 -3.12 4.89 5.44
CA LEU A 63 -3.30 4.99 3.99
C LEU A 63 -2.74 6.28 3.40
N GLY A 64 -2.27 7.23 4.22
CA GLY A 64 -1.79 8.54 3.78
C GLY A 64 -2.90 9.40 3.15
N ILE A 65 -4.14 9.27 3.61
CA ILE A 65 -5.30 10.02 3.10
C ILE A 65 -6.01 10.80 4.21
N SER A 66 -6.86 11.75 3.85
CA SER A 66 -7.67 12.45 4.84
C SER A 66 -8.75 11.54 5.43
N ARG A 67 -9.06 11.71 6.72
CA ARG A 67 -10.12 10.97 7.40
C ARG A 67 -11.50 11.05 6.69
N PRO A 68 -11.95 12.21 6.16
CA PRO A 68 -13.18 12.24 5.36
C PRO A 68 -13.12 11.37 4.10
N THR A 69 -11.96 11.25 3.45
CA THR A 69 -11.76 10.36 2.29
C THR A 69 -11.88 8.91 2.71
N LEU A 70 -11.25 8.53 3.83
CA LEU A 70 -11.39 7.19 4.38
C LEU A 70 -12.87 6.87 4.65
N ILE A 71 -13.62 7.78 5.30
CA ILE A 71 -15.03 7.55 5.62
C ILE A 71 -15.84 7.25 4.35
N LYS A 72 -15.62 7.97 3.25
CA LYS A 72 -16.27 7.67 1.96
C LYS A 72 -15.94 6.28 1.43
N LEU A 73 -14.70 5.81 1.60
CA LEU A 73 -14.29 4.45 1.22
C LEU A 73 -14.99 3.39 2.06
N LEU A 74 -15.13 3.63 3.37
CA LEU A 74 -15.85 2.72 4.27
C LEU A 74 -17.35 2.69 3.94
N GLU A 75 -17.98 3.85 3.75
CA GLU A 75 -19.41 3.97 3.43
C GLU A 75 -19.78 3.42 2.05
N SER A 76 -18.84 3.45 1.09
CA SER A 76 -19.00 2.81 -0.22
C SER A 76 -18.74 1.30 -0.20
N GLY A 77 -18.34 0.71 0.93
CA GLY A 77 -18.03 -0.71 1.06
C GLY A 77 -16.71 -1.14 0.39
N ARG A 78 -15.88 -0.18 -0.03
CA ARG A 78 -14.55 -0.46 -0.62
C ARG A 78 -13.56 -1.02 0.40
N ILE A 79 -13.76 -0.70 1.68
CA ILE A 79 -12.97 -1.22 2.80
C ILE A 79 -13.97 -1.70 3.86
N PRO A 80 -13.92 -2.98 4.27
CA PRO A 80 -14.73 -3.47 5.38
C PRO A 80 -14.48 -2.69 6.68
N PHE A 81 -15.51 -2.54 7.50
CA PHE A 81 -15.38 -1.98 8.84
C PHE A 81 -16.40 -2.57 9.79
N GLU A 82 -16.12 -2.46 11.07
CA GLU A 82 -16.99 -2.89 12.14
C GLU A 82 -17.32 -1.69 13.04
N THR A 83 -18.48 -1.72 13.69
CA THR A 83 -18.79 -0.82 14.80
C THR A 83 -18.68 -1.61 16.10
N VAL A 84 -18.06 -1.01 17.11
CA VAL A 84 -18.03 -1.62 18.45
C VAL A 84 -19.45 -1.62 19.02
N GLU A 85 -19.84 -2.72 19.68
CA GLU A 85 -21.15 -2.83 20.33
C GLU A 85 -21.40 -1.65 21.28
N GLY A 86 -22.55 -0.99 21.15
CA GLY A 86 -22.87 0.21 21.91
C GLY A 86 -22.14 1.50 21.48
N SER A 87 -21.35 1.49 20.41
CA SER A 87 -20.63 2.66 19.90
C SER A 87 -20.94 2.94 18.43
N ARG A 88 -20.96 4.22 18.06
CA ARG A 88 -21.01 4.67 16.66
C ARG A 88 -19.63 4.73 16.00
N HIS A 89 -18.56 4.48 16.76
CA HIS A 89 -17.19 4.58 16.24
C HIS A 89 -16.84 3.36 15.40
N ARG A 90 -16.42 3.62 14.16
CA ARG A 90 -15.94 2.60 13.22
C ARG A 90 -14.55 2.10 13.60
N ARG A 91 -14.28 0.85 13.29
CA ARG A 91 -13.01 0.15 13.44
C ARG A 91 -12.71 -0.63 12.18
N VAL A 92 -11.46 -0.58 11.73
CA VAL A 92 -11.00 -1.23 10.50
C VAL A 92 -9.90 -2.20 10.87
N LYS A 93 -9.91 -3.43 10.36
CA LYS A 93 -8.81 -4.37 10.61
C LYS A 93 -7.60 -3.95 9.78
N LEU A 94 -6.40 -4.09 10.35
CA LEU A 94 -5.16 -3.82 9.64
C LEU A 94 -5.05 -4.67 8.36
N GLY A 95 -5.47 -5.94 8.40
CA GLY A 95 -5.52 -6.81 7.23
C GLY A 95 -6.35 -6.23 6.07
N ASP A 96 -7.54 -5.69 6.36
CA ASP A 96 -8.42 -5.10 5.35
C ASP A 96 -7.80 -3.85 4.70
N LEU A 97 -7.05 -3.06 5.49
CA LEU A 97 -6.32 -1.88 4.97
C LEU A 97 -5.16 -2.30 4.06
N LEU A 98 -4.41 -3.33 4.46
CA LEU A 98 -3.30 -3.88 3.68
C LEU A 98 -3.79 -4.43 2.33
N GLU A 99 -4.90 -5.16 2.34
CA GLU A 99 -5.53 -5.70 1.12
C GLU A 99 -5.99 -4.57 0.19
N TYR A 100 -6.69 -3.57 0.73
CA TYR A 100 -7.10 -2.40 -0.03
C TYR A 100 -5.90 -1.67 -0.66
N GLN A 101 -4.83 -1.44 0.12
CA GLN A 101 -3.62 -0.77 -0.37
C GLN A 101 -2.94 -1.56 -1.50
N SER A 102 -2.84 -2.88 -1.35
CA SER A 102 -2.30 -3.79 -2.37
C SER A 102 -3.10 -3.71 -3.67
N GLN A 103 -4.43 -3.84 -3.58
CA GLN A 103 -5.32 -3.78 -4.74
C GLN A 103 -5.22 -2.43 -5.46
N ARG A 104 -5.16 -1.33 -4.70
CA ARG A 104 -4.97 0.03 -5.25
C ARG A 104 -3.63 0.19 -5.97
N ALA A 105 -2.57 -0.42 -5.45
CA ALA A 105 -1.27 -0.39 -6.11
C ALA A 105 -1.28 -1.15 -7.45
N ILE A 106 -2.00 -2.26 -7.53
CA ILE A 106 -2.21 -3.03 -8.77
C ILE A 106 -3.03 -2.21 -9.77
N GLU A 107 -4.19 -1.68 -9.36
CA GLU A 107 -5.05 -0.81 -10.19
C GLU A 107 -4.26 0.37 -10.77
N ARG A 108 -3.47 1.06 -9.92
CA ARG A 108 -2.65 2.21 -10.33
C ARG A 108 -1.60 1.82 -11.37
N ARG A 109 -0.90 0.70 -11.18
CA ARG A 109 0.09 0.23 -12.15
C ARG A 109 -0.57 -0.13 -13.48
N GLY A 110 -1.71 -0.82 -13.44
CA GLY A 110 -2.47 -1.16 -14.65
C GLY A 110 -2.95 0.08 -15.41
N ALA A 111 -3.46 1.09 -14.71
CA ALA A 111 -3.88 2.35 -15.34
C ALA A 111 -2.71 3.12 -15.96
N LEU A 112 -1.55 3.16 -15.29
CA LEU A 112 -0.34 3.78 -15.85
C LEU A 112 0.14 3.02 -17.09
N GLN A 113 0.12 1.69 -17.07
CA GLN A 113 0.49 0.88 -18.23
C GLN A 113 -0.45 1.16 -19.41
N ALA A 114 -1.76 1.20 -19.18
CA ALA A 114 -2.73 1.50 -20.23
C ALA A 114 -2.51 2.89 -20.87
N LEU A 115 -2.09 3.89 -20.08
CA LEU A 115 -1.73 5.21 -20.61
C LEU A 115 -0.44 5.18 -21.45
N VAL A 116 0.52 4.33 -21.09
CA VAL A 116 1.75 4.14 -21.89
C VAL A 116 1.40 3.45 -23.21
N ASP A 117 0.64 2.36 -23.15
CA ASP A 117 0.21 1.61 -24.33
C ASP A 117 -0.61 2.50 -25.29
N ASP A 118 -1.55 3.30 -24.78
CA ASP A 118 -2.35 4.25 -25.59
C ASP A 118 -1.47 5.32 -26.27
N ALA A 119 -0.44 5.81 -25.57
CA ALA A 119 0.51 6.77 -26.12
C ALA A 119 1.45 6.14 -27.16
N GLU A 120 1.84 4.87 -27.00
CA GLU A 120 2.60 4.11 -28.00
C GLU A 120 1.75 3.82 -29.24
N ASP A 121 0.52 3.34 -29.08
CA ASP A 121 -0.42 3.07 -30.17
C ASP A 121 -0.76 4.35 -30.96
N SER A 122 -0.81 5.50 -30.27
CA SER A 122 -0.99 6.82 -30.90
C SER A 122 0.27 7.35 -31.57
N GLY A 123 1.38 6.60 -31.55
CA GLY A 123 2.67 6.99 -32.11
C GLY A 123 3.35 8.15 -31.39
N LEU A 124 2.89 8.51 -30.18
CA LEU A 124 3.32 9.73 -29.49
C LEU A 124 4.78 9.65 -28.99
N TYR A 125 5.31 8.44 -28.85
CA TYR A 125 6.71 8.19 -28.50
C TYR A 125 7.67 8.22 -29.70
N ASP A 126 7.14 8.08 -30.93
CA ASP A 126 7.93 8.12 -32.17
C ASP A 126 8.02 9.54 -32.78
N VAL A 127 7.35 10.52 -32.17
CA VAL A 127 7.37 11.92 -32.61
C VAL A 127 8.57 12.65 -31.99
N PRO A 128 9.47 13.27 -32.78
CA PRO A 128 10.52 14.13 -32.26
C PRO A 128 9.96 15.20 -31.31
N ALA A 129 10.64 15.45 -30.19
CA ALA A 129 10.16 16.38 -29.16
C ALA A 129 9.90 17.81 -29.68
N GLU A 130 10.48 18.19 -30.82
CA GLU A 130 10.26 19.47 -31.48
C GLU A 130 8.87 19.54 -32.14
N ASP A 131 8.46 18.47 -32.83
CA ASP A 131 7.18 18.36 -33.52
C ASP A 131 6.00 18.34 -32.54
N TYR A 132 6.16 17.65 -31.40
CA TYR A 132 5.15 17.64 -30.33
C TYR A 132 4.94 19.04 -29.71
N ARG A 133 6.02 19.80 -29.51
CA ARG A 133 5.95 21.16 -28.96
C ARG A 133 5.29 22.14 -29.92
N GLU A 134 5.52 21.97 -31.22
CA GLU A 134 4.87 22.77 -32.25
C GLU A 134 3.37 22.46 -32.32
N ALA A 135 2.98 21.18 -32.39
CA ALA A 135 1.57 20.76 -32.37
C ALA A 135 0.82 21.30 -31.13
N MET A 136 1.41 21.20 -29.94
CA MET A 136 0.82 21.72 -28.70
C MET A 136 0.68 23.25 -28.67
N ARG A 137 1.61 23.99 -29.30
CA ARG A 137 1.50 25.46 -29.43
C ARG A 137 0.36 25.84 -30.37
N THR A 138 0.18 25.09 -31.45
CA THR A 138 -0.87 25.32 -32.44
C THR A 138 -2.25 25.03 -31.84
N SER A 139 -2.45 23.87 -31.21
CA SER A 139 -3.72 23.55 -30.53
C SER A 139 -4.05 24.52 -29.39
N ARG A 140 -3.06 24.99 -28.62
CA ARG A 140 -3.29 26.02 -27.58
C ARG A 140 -3.69 27.37 -28.16
N ARG A 141 -3.18 27.74 -29.34
CA ARG A 141 -3.60 28.95 -30.07
C ARG A 141 -5.03 28.82 -30.56
N GLU A 142 -5.38 27.68 -31.14
CA GLU A 142 -6.73 27.40 -31.66
C GLU A 142 -7.78 27.43 -30.53
N ILE A 143 -7.51 26.75 -29.41
CA ILE A 143 -8.41 26.77 -28.23
C ILE A 143 -8.57 28.20 -27.67
N ALA A 144 -7.52 29.01 -27.71
CA ALA A 144 -7.58 30.40 -27.25
C ALA A 144 -8.38 31.32 -28.20
N GLU A 145 -8.31 31.07 -29.51
CA GLU A 145 -9.10 31.77 -30.54
C GLU A 145 -10.58 31.36 -30.46
N GLU A 146 -10.86 30.09 -30.21
CA GLU A 146 -12.23 29.56 -30.08
C GLU A 146 -12.95 30.11 -28.84
N ARG A 147 -12.22 30.36 -27.74
CA ARG A 147 -12.73 31.01 -26.53
C ARG A 147 -12.94 32.52 -26.66
N LYS A 148 -12.47 33.14 -27.75
CA LYS A 148 -12.62 34.58 -28.03
C LYS A 148 -13.79 34.90 -28.97
N ARG A 149 -14.43 33.89 -29.56
CA ARG A 149 -15.68 34.00 -30.31
C ARG A 149 -16.88 33.83 -29.40
#